data_AF-A0A838PK14-F1
#
_entry.id   AF-A0A838PK14-F1
#
_cell.length_a   1.000
_cell.length_b   1.000
_cell.length_c   1.000
_cell.angle_alpha   90.00
_cell.angle_beta   90.00
_cell.angle_gamma   90.00
#
_symmetry.space_group_name_H-M   'P 1'
#
loop_
_entity.id
_entity.type
_entity.pdbx_description
1 polymer ?
#
loop_
_entity_poly.entity_id
_entity_poly.type
_entity_poly.pdbx_seq_one_letter_code
_entity_poly.pdbx_strand_id
1 'polypeptide(L)'
;MSDSVRIREVGPRDGFQNEPEVIPTPEKVRLVNMLAATGLKRLEVTSFVRPDVIPQLADGPEVLRTAEIPDDVAVSVLIPNERGLENGLELRDRFQEINVFLSASETHNRKNVNRSIEESLSGLESVVSRAREEGLRCEGVISVAFGCPYEGEVPVERVFDIAER
;
A
#
# COMPACT_ATOMS: atom_id res chain seq x y z
N MET A 1 5.25 -20.03 20.51
CA MET A 1 5.25 -19.48 19.14
C MET A 1 3.89 -19.79 18.53
N SER A 2 3.37 -18.93 17.64
CA SER A 2 2.14 -19.25 16.91
C SER A 2 2.39 -20.44 16.00
N ASP A 3 1.44 -21.38 15.91
CA ASP A 3 1.52 -22.53 14.99
C ASP A 3 1.22 -22.15 13.53
N SER A 4 0.89 -20.88 13.27
CA SER A 4 0.64 -20.36 11.92
C SER A 4 1.23 -18.96 11.71
N VAL A 5 1.57 -18.67 10.46
CA VAL A 5 2.04 -17.36 9.98
C VAL A 5 1.11 -16.85 8.87
N ARG A 6 0.99 -15.53 8.76
CA ARG A 6 0.25 -14.89 7.67
C ARG A 6 1.23 -14.22 6.74
N ILE A 7 1.11 -14.52 5.45
CA ILE A 7 1.91 -13.91 4.39
C ILE A 7 1.04 -12.90 3.64
N ARG A 8 1.57 -11.69 3.48
CA ARG A 8 1.04 -10.67 2.59
C ARG A 8 2.00 -10.57 1.42
N GLU A 9 1.56 -10.96 0.24
CA GLU A 9 2.36 -10.84 -0.98
C GLU A 9 2.22 -9.43 -1.53
N VAL A 10 3.36 -8.77 -1.73
CA VAL A 10 3.44 -7.35 -2.12
C VAL A 10 4.13 -7.15 -3.48
N GLY A 11 4.62 -8.21 -4.10
CA GLY A 11 5.27 -8.20 -5.42
C GLY A 11 4.46 -7.46 -6.49
N PRO A 12 3.14 -7.67 -6.62
CA PRO A 12 2.33 -6.96 -7.61
C PRO A 12 2.15 -5.46 -7.38
N ARG A 13 2.57 -4.92 -6.23
CA ARG A 13 2.60 -3.47 -5.97
C ARG A 13 4.02 -2.99 -5.71
N ASP A 14 4.58 -3.37 -4.57
CA ASP A 14 5.88 -2.91 -4.10
C ASP A 14 7.02 -3.46 -4.97
N GLY A 15 6.90 -4.71 -5.42
CA GLY A 15 7.84 -5.29 -6.38
C GLY A 15 7.86 -4.50 -7.69
N PHE A 16 6.72 -4.45 -8.39
CA PHE A 16 6.61 -3.72 -9.67
C PHE A 16 7.01 -2.26 -9.59
N GLN A 17 6.73 -1.56 -8.47
CA GLN A 17 7.13 -0.18 -8.28
C GLN A 17 8.66 0.02 -8.28
N ASN A 18 9.41 -0.99 -7.81
CA ASN A 18 10.86 -0.93 -7.69
C ASN A 18 11.60 -1.52 -8.91
N GLU A 19 10.87 -2.07 -9.88
CA GLU A 19 11.47 -2.56 -11.12
C GLU A 19 11.87 -1.39 -12.04
N PRO A 20 13.03 -1.50 -12.74
CA PRO A 20 13.51 -0.45 -13.62
C PRO A 20 12.65 -0.28 -14.88
N GLU A 21 11.92 -1.32 -15.28
CA GLU A 21 11.09 -1.36 -16.48
C GLU A 21 9.60 -1.34 -16.11
N VAL A 22 8.77 -0.74 -16.98
CA VAL A 22 7.31 -0.81 -16.84
C VAL A 22 6.84 -2.14 -17.42
N ILE A 23 6.44 -3.05 -16.55
CA ILE A 23 5.91 -4.36 -16.94
C ILE A 23 4.53 -4.17 -17.60
N PRO A 24 4.26 -4.76 -18.78
CA PRO A 24 2.97 -4.67 -19.44
C PRO A 24 1.81 -5.21 -18.60
N THR A 25 0.63 -4.57 -18.68
CA THR A 25 -0.59 -4.96 -17.94
C THR A 25 -0.90 -6.47 -18.00
N PRO A 26 -0.84 -7.15 -19.18
CA PRO A 26 -1.17 -8.57 -19.25
C PRO A 26 -0.24 -9.46 -18.42
N GLU A 27 1.05 -9.11 -18.33
CA GLU A 27 2.02 -9.87 -17.52
C GLU A 27 1.82 -9.62 -16.02
N LYS A 28 1.43 -8.39 -15.63
CA LYS A 28 1.03 -8.09 -14.25
C LYS A 28 -0.19 -8.92 -13.84
N VAL A 29 -1.24 -8.91 -14.66
CA VAL A 29 -2.47 -9.69 -14.43
C VAL A 29 -2.14 -11.19 -14.35
N ARG A 30 -1.31 -11.69 -15.26
CA ARG A 30 -0.85 -13.08 -15.24
C ARG A 30 -0.18 -13.44 -13.92
N LEU A 31 0.74 -12.60 -13.42
CA LEU A 31 1.40 -12.85 -12.13
C LEU A 31 0.41 -12.83 -10.97
N VAL A 32 -0.50 -11.84 -10.91
CA VAL A 32 -1.52 -11.75 -9.86
C VAL A 32 -2.39 -13.01 -9.82
N ASN A 33 -2.86 -13.49 -10.97
CA ASN A 33 -3.67 -14.70 -11.06
C ASN A 33 -2.88 -15.94 -10.60
N MET A 34 -1.60 -16.05 -11.00
CA MET A 34 -0.74 -17.14 -10.56
C MET A 34 -0.54 -17.13 -9.04
N LEU A 35 -0.29 -15.96 -8.45
CA LEU A 35 -0.14 -15.80 -7.00
C LEU A 35 -1.43 -16.12 -6.25
N ALA A 36 -2.58 -15.68 -6.75
CA ALA A 36 -3.89 -15.96 -6.17
C ALA A 36 -4.20 -17.47 -6.12
N ALA A 37 -3.70 -18.23 -7.09
CA ALA A 37 -3.88 -19.69 -7.15
C ALA A 37 -2.97 -20.48 -6.18
N THR A 38 -2.02 -19.84 -5.49
CA THR A 38 -1.06 -20.53 -4.60
C THR A 38 -1.62 -20.88 -3.22
N GLY A 39 -2.79 -20.34 -2.86
CA GLY A 39 -3.36 -20.44 -1.50
C GLY A 39 -2.97 -19.30 -0.55
N LEU A 40 -2.22 -18.30 -1.04
CA LEU A 40 -2.05 -17.02 -0.35
C LEU A 40 -3.41 -16.41 0.02
N LYS A 41 -3.50 -15.82 1.22
CA LYS A 41 -4.75 -15.24 1.73
C LYS A 41 -4.82 -13.72 1.61
N ARG A 42 -3.73 -13.07 1.21
CA ARG A 42 -3.65 -11.62 1.12
C ARG A 42 -2.66 -11.18 0.04
N LEU A 43 -3.15 -10.39 -0.91
CA LEU A 43 -2.39 -9.84 -2.02
C LEU A 43 -2.48 -8.32 -2.00
N GLU A 44 -1.35 -7.63 -2.14
CA GLU A 44 -1.31 -6.21 -2.49
C GLU A 44 -1.16 -6.07 -4.00
N VAL A 45 -2.24 -5.69 -4.67
CA VAL A 45 -2.35 -5.78 -6.13
C VAL A 45 -1.86 -4.51 -6.83
N THR A 46 -2.14 -3.34 -6.26
CA THR A 46 -1.79 -2.07 -6.90
C THR A 46 -1.85 -0.88 -5.94
N SER A 47 -1.63 0.33 -6.48
CA SER A 47 -1.64 1.59 -5.77
C SER A 47 -2.43 2.65 -6.54
N PHE A 48 -3.15 3.52 -5.81
CA PHE A 48 -3.80 4.70 -6.36
C PHE A 48 -2.93 5.96 -6.15
N VAL A 49 -1.64 5.81 -6.45
CA VAL A 49 -0.70 6.93 -6.57
C VAL A 49 -0.85 7.66 -7.90
N ARG A 50 -0.20 8.82 -7.98
CA ARG A 50 -0.13 9.62 -9.18
C ARG A 50 0.66 8.88 -10.29
N PRO A 51 0.06 8.59 -11.46
CA PRO A 51 0.74 7.91 -12.57
C PRO A 51 1.99 8.63 -13.07
N ASP A 52 2.03 9.95 -12.95
CA ASP A 52 3.18 10.77 -13.34
C ASP A 52 4.36 10.66 -12.36
N VAL A 53 4.11 10.22 -11.12
CA VAL A 53 5.14 10.00 -10.11
C VAL A 53 5.63 8.55 -10.14
N ILE A 54 4.71 7.59 -10.28
CA ILE A 54 5.00 6.14 -10.31
C ILE A 54 4.37 5.54 -11.58
N PRO A 55 5.04 5.65 -12.75
CA PRO A 55 4.52 5.14 -14.01
C PRO A 55 4.37 3.61 -14.03
N GLN A 56 5.15 2.90 -13.21
CA GLN A 56 5.09 1.44 -13.08
C GLN A 56 3.71 0.92 -12.66
N LEU A 57 2.90 1.74 -11.98
CA LEU A 57 1.58 1.37 -11.46
C LEU A 57 0.44 2.16 -12.11
N ALA A 58 0.69 2.87 -13.21
CA ALA A 58 -0.31 3.70 -13.89
C ALA A 58 -1.53 2.91 -14.38
N ASP A 59 -1.33 1.64 -14.72
CA ASP A 59 -2.34 0.67 -15.16
C ASP A 59 -3.03 -0.06 -13.99
N GLY A 60 -2.79 0.35 -12.74
CA GLY A 60 -3.34 -0.28 -11.54
C GLY A 60 -4.84 -0.56 -11.57
N PRO A 61 -5.69 0.41 -11.94
CA PRO A 61 -7.12 0.18 -12.10
C PRO A 61 -7.47 -0.88 -13.16
N GLU A 62 -6.67 -1.04 -14.22
CA GLU A 62 -6.87 -2.06 -15.25
C GLU A 62 -6.46 -3.45 -14.72
N VAL A 63 -5.33 -3.55 -14.03
CA VAL A 63 -4.88 -4.80 -13.38
C VAL A 63 -5.93 -5.27 -12.39
N LEU A 64 -6.43 -4.38 -11.52
CA LEU A 64 -7.42 -4.71 -10.49
C LEU A 64 -8.79 -5.11 -11.08
N ARG A 65 -9.17 -4.55 -12.23
CA ARG A 65 -10.38 -4.97 -12.96
C ARG A 65 -10.21 -6.30 -13.67
N THR A 66 -9.01 -6.63 -14.14
CA THR A 66 -8.80 -7.78 -15.03
C THR A 66 -8.36 -9.04 -14.28
N ALA A 67 -7.68 -8.89 -13.14
CA ALA A 67 -7.25 -10.02 -12.33
C ALA A 67 -8.43 -10.85 -11.83
N GLU A 68 -8.27 -12.17 -11.87
CA GLU A 68 -9.23 -13.16 -11.40
C GLU A 68 -8.73 -13.71 -10.06
N ILE A 69 -9.16 -13.06 -8.99
CA ILE A 69 -8.73 -13.38 -7.62
C ILE A 69 -9.88 -14.09 -6.91
N PRO A 70 -9.67 -15.29 -6.33
CA PRO A 70 -10.70 -15.98 -5.57
C PRO A 70 -11.22 -15.17 -4.38
N ASP A 71 -12.51 -15.30 -4.06
CA ASP A 71 -13.17 -14.53 -2.99
C ASP A 71 -12.57 -14.76 -1.59
N ASP A 72 -11.84 -15.86 -1.39
CA ASP A 72 -11.17 -16.17 -0.13
C ASP A 72 -9.77 -15.54 0.01
N VAL A 73 -9.33 -14.78 -0.99
CA VAL A 73 -8.08 -14.01 -0.99
C VAL A 73 -8.40 -12.53 -0.81
N ALA A 74 -7.91 -11.95 0.28
CA ALA A 74 -8.07 -10.53 0.53
C ALA A 74 -7.20 -9.70 -0.42
N VAL A 75 -7.84 -8.79 -1.14
CA VAL A 75 -7.17 -7.85 -2.04
C VAL A 75 -6.98 -6.52 -1.34
N SER A 76 -5.74 -6.04 -1.37
CA SER A 76 -5.35 -4.76 -0.80
C SER A 76 -4.73 -3.83 -1.83
N VAL A 77 -4.93 -2.53 -1.65
CA VAL A 77 -4.38 -1.47 -2.52
C VAL A 77 -3.74 -0.37 -1.68
N LEU A 78 -2.68 0.26 -2.20
CA LEU A 78 -2.04 1.39 -1.54
C LEU A 78 -2.80 2.70 -1.82
N ILE A 79 -3.16 3.42 -0.76
CA ILE A 79 -3.86 4.71 -0.82
C ILE A 79 -2.98 5.79 -0.18
N PRO A 80 -2.38 6.70 -0.96
CA PRO A 80 -1.46 7.70 -0.42
C PRO A 80 -2.15 8.93 0.19
N ASN A 81 -3.41 9.20 -0.14
CA ASN A 81 -4.17 10.38 0.28
C ASN A 81 -5.67 10.26 -0.09
N GLU A 82 -6.48 11.25 0.29
CA GLU A 82 -7.92 11.30 0.04
C GLU A 82 -8.30 11.17 -1.45
N ARG A 83 -7.55 11.81 -2.35
CA ARG A 83 -7.81 11.67 -3.79
C ARG A 83 -7.52 10.25 -4.29
N GLY A 84 -6.48 9.62 -3.76
CA GLY A 84 -6.21 8.21 -3.99
C GLY A 84 -7.36 7.32 -3.52
N LEU A 85 -7.94 7.63 -2.35
CA LEU A 85 -9.11 6.92 -1.83
C LEU A 85 -10.31 7.09 -2.75
N GLU A 86 -10.61 8.31 -3.19
CA GLU A 86 -11.72 8.59 -4.12
C GLU A 86 -11.61 7.79 -5.41
N ASN A 87 -10.44 7.80 -6.04
CA ASN A 87 -10.17 7.00 -7.24
C ASN A 87 -10.29 5.50 -6.96
N GLY A 88 -9.83 5.06 -5.79
CA GLY A 88 -9.94 3.67 -5.35
C GLY A 88 -11.39 3.23 -5.20
N LEU A 89 -12.23 4.07 -4.60
CA LEU A 89 -13.64 3.77 -4.34
C LEU A 89 -14.47 3.59 -5.63
N GLU A 90 -14.01 4.09 -6.78
CA GLU A 90 -14.60 3.75 -8.08
C GLU A 90 -14.54 2.24 -8.40
N LEU A 91 -13.64 1.50 -7.73
CA LEU A 91 -13.45 0.05 -7.82
C LEU A 91 -13.64 -0.65 -6.49
N ARG A 92 -14.52 -0.10 -5.63
CA ARG A 92 -14.74 -0.57 -4.27
C ARG A 92 -15.06 -2.07 -4.19
N ASP A 93 -15.74 -2.64 -5.18
CA ASP A 93 -16.09 -4.07 -5.23
C ASP A 93 -14.88 -4.99 -5.50
N ARG A 94 -13.72 -4.43 -5.88
CA ARG A 94 -12.52 -5.20 -6.27
C ARG A 94 -11.50 -5.38 -5.14
N PHE A 95 -11.66 -4.72 -4.00
CA PHE A 95 -10.73 -4.85 -2.88
C PHE A 95 -11.44 -4.74 -1.52
N GLN A 96 -10.81 -5.31 -0.50
CA GLN A 96 -11.35 -5.37 0.87
C GLN A 96 -10.48 -4.57 1.86
N GLU A 97 -9.29 -4.15 1.41
CA GLU A 97 -8.33 -3.50 2.28
C GLU A 97 -7.59 -2.37 1.59
N ILE A 98 -7.20 -1.38 2.40
CA ILE A 98 -6.27 -0.34 1.99
C ILE A 98 -5.03 -0.38 2.86
N ASN A 99 -3.92 0.03 2.28
CA ASN A 99 -2.69 0.29 3.01
C ASN A 99 -2.36 1.77 2.86
N VAL A 100 -1.96 2.41 3.95
CA VAL A 100 -1.38 3.75 3.97
C VAL A 100 0.06 3.66 4.44
N PHE A 101 0.88 4.66 4.13
CA PHE A 101 2.27 4.65 4.54
C PHE A 101 2.75 6.03 4.98
N LEU A 102 3.70 6.02 5.91
CA LEU A 102 4.49 7.18 6.30
C LEU A 102 5.88 6.74 6.72
N SER A 103 6.79 7.70 6.90
CA SER A 103 8.17 7.41 7.31
C SER A 103 8.42 7.84 8.75
N ALA A 104 9.16 7.05 9.52
CA ALA A 104 9.55 7.37 10.90
C ALA A 104 10.67 8.42 11.03
N SER A 105 11.01 9.14 9.96
CA SER A 105 12.01 10.21 10.00
C SER A 105 11.56 11.39 9.14
N GLU A 106 11.80 12.61 9.60
CA GLU A 106 11.26 13.84 8.99
C GLU A 106 11.81 14.05 7.58
N THR A 107 13.11 13.87 7.40
CA THR A 107 13.80 14.05 6.12
C THR A 107 13.32 13.03 5.09
N HIS A 108 13.17 11.76 5.49
CA HIS A 108 12.65 10.74 4.59
C HIS A 108 11.19 11.00 4.23
N ASN A 109 10.36 11.35 5.21
CA ASN A 109 8.94 11.64 4.97
C ASN A 109 8.78 12.83 4.03
N ARG A 110 9.48 13.93 4.30
CA ARG A 110 9.45 15.13 3.45
C ARG A 110 9.97 14.86 2.04
N LYS A 111 10.98 14.01 1.86
CA LYS A 111 11.44 13.65 0.50
C LYS A 111 10.47 12.75 -0.26
N ASN A 112 9.76 11.85 0.43
CA ASN A 112 8.86 10.88 -0.23
C ASN A 112 7.46 11.45 -0.48
N VAL A 113 6.92 12.22 0.46
CA VAL A 113 5.53 12.71 0.40
C VAL A 113 5.39 14.22 0.56
N ASN A 114 6.51 14.96 0.63
CA ASN A 114 6.55 16.43 0.74
C ASN A 114 5.76 17.00 1.94
N ARG A 115 5.80 16.28 3.08
CA ARG A 115 5.11 16.62 4.32
C ARG A 115 5.96 16.26 5.54
N SER A 116 5.75 16.95 6.66
CA SER A 116 6.25 16.47 7.96
C SER A 116 5.54 15.18 8.38
N ILE A 117 6.08 14.49 9.38
CA ILE A 117 5.41 13.30 9.95
C ILE A 117 4.01 13.66 10.46
N GLU A 118 3.88 14.78 11.18
CA GLU A 118 2.59 15.22 11.75
C GLU A 118 1.54 15.54 10.67
N GLU A 119 1.95 16.22 9.60
CA GLU A 119 1.08 16.53 8.46
C GLU A 119 0.63 15.25 7.73
N SER A 120 1.53 14.27 7.63
CA SER A 120 1.19 12.95 7.10
C SER A 120 0.19 12.22 7.99
N LEU A 121 0.45 12.13 9.30
CA LEU A 121 -0.45 11.47 10.26
C LEU A 121 -1.86 12.08 10.23
N SER A 122 -1.96 13.41 10.34
CA SER A 122 -3.24 14.12 10.27
C SER A 122 -4.00 13.83 8.98
N GLY A 123 -3.31 13.77 7.84
CA GLY A 123 -3.93 13.42 6.56
C GLY A 123 -4.36 11.96 6.46
N LEU A 124 -3.56 11.05 7.02
CA LEU A 124 -3.85 9.62 7.02
C LEU A 124 -5.00 9.25 7.97
N GLU A 125 -5.15 9.94 9.10
CA GLU A 125 -6.29 9.79 10.01
C GLU A 125 -7.62 10.02 9.28
N SER A 126 -7.71 11.08 8.45
CA SER A 126 -8.88 11.35 7.61
C SER A 126 -9.16 10.23 6.61
N VAL A 127 -8.13 9.78 5.89
CA VAL A 127 -8.23 8.69 4.89
C VAL A 127 -8.69 7.39 5.55
N VAL A 128 -8.09 7.03 6.68
CA VAL A 128 -8.41 5.79 7.41
C VAL A 128 -9.81 5.85 7.98
N SER A 129 -10.24 6.99 8.53
CA SER A 129 -11.62 7.17 9.02
C SER A 129 -12.63 6.93 7.90
N ARG A 130 -12.47 7.60 6.76
CA ARG A 130 -13.37 7.46 5.60
C ARG A 130 -13.33 6.05 5.03
N ALA A 131 -12.15 5.43 4.91
CA ALA A 131 -12.05 4.05 4.43
C ALA A 131 -12.76 3.04 5.34
N ARG A 132 -12.70 3.25 6.67
CA ARG A 132 -13.45 2.42 7.63
C ARG A 132 -14.96 2.60 7.50
N GLU A 133 -15.44 3.82 7.24
CA GLU A 133 -16.86 4.09 6.95
C GLU A 133 -17.35 3.32 5.71
N GLU A 134 -16.48 3.16 4.70
CA GLU A 134 -16.71 2.34 3.50
C GLU A 134 -16.52 0.82 3.75
N GLY A 135 -16.32 0.41 5.00
CA GLY A 135 -16.15 -0.98 5.41
C GLY A 135 -14.83 -1.63 4.99
N LEU A 136 -13.80 -0.83 4.67
CA LEU A 136 -12.48 -1.32 4.30
C LEU A 136 -11.62 -1.60 5.54
N ARG A 137 -10.86 -2.69 5.51
CA ARG A 137 -9.78 -2.89 6.50
C ARG A 137 -8.61 -1.98 6.15
N CYS A 138 -8.00 -1.37 7.16
CA CYS A 138 -6.90 -0.43 6.97
C CYS A 138 -5.63 -0.97 7.63
N GLU A 139 -4.50 -0.84 6.94
CA GLU A 139 -3.17 -1.14 7.46
C GLU A 139 -2.24 0.07 7.28
N GLY A 140 -1.45 0.37 8.33
CA GLY A 140 -0.42 1.39 8.29
C GLY A 140 0.97 0.77 8.11
N VAL A 141 1.77 1.34 7.21
CA VAL A 141 3.16 0.96 7.00
C VAL A 141 4.07 2.09 7.48
N ILE A 142 4.97 1.77 8.41
CA ILE A 142 5.98 2.70 8.93
C ILE A 142 7.31 2.40 8.26
N SER A 143 7.67 3.21 7.27
CA SER A 143 8.97 3.13 6.60
C SER A 143 10.10 3.59 7.52
N VAL A 144 11.32 3.11 7.24
CA VAL A 144 12.56 3.45 7.96
C VAL A 144 12.53 3.22 9.48
N ALA A 145 11.68 2.29 9.95
CA ALA A 145 11.51 1.99 11.38
C ALA A 145 12.80 1.51 12.08
N PHE A 146 13.73 0.91 11.34
CA PHE A 146 15.00 0.38 11.89
C PHE A 146 16.23 1.18 11.45
N GLY A 147 16.03 2.36 10.87
CA GLY A 147 17.10 3.22 10.37
C GLY A 147 16.71 3.98 9.11
N CYS A 148 17.18 5.21 9.02
CA CYS A 148 16.92 6.14 7.94
C CYS A 148 18.19 6.38 7.11
N PRO A 149 18.13 6.32 5.77
CA PRO A 149 19.28 6.60 4.91
C PRO A 149 19.75 8.05 4.96
N TYR A 150 18.98 8.96 5.57
CA TYR A 150 19.31 10.38 5.70
C TYR A 150 19.69 10.79 7.13
N GLU A 151 18.97 10.28 8.12
CA GLU A 151 19.11 10.69 9.53
C GLU A 151 19.89 9.66 10.37
N GLY A 152 20.17 8.48 9.81
CA GLY A 152 20.83 7.39 10.53
C GLY A 152 19.86 6.67 11.47
N GLU A 153 20.16 6.67 12.75
CA GLU A 153 19.35 5.96 13.75
C GLU A 153 17.97 6.62 13.91
N VAL A 154 16.92 5.80 13.92
CA VAL A 154 15.55 6.23 14.19
C VAL A 154 15.17 5.76 15.59
N PRO A 155 14.83 6.68 16.52
CA PRO A 155 14.42 6.31 17.88
C PRO A 155 13.22 5.37 17.86
N VAL A 156 13.27 4.30 18.65
CA VAL A 156 12.21 3.30 18.70
C VAL A 156 10.91 3.89 19.24
N GLU A 157 11.01 4.85 20.16
CA GLU A 157 9.88 5.58 20.74
C GLU A 157 9.07 6.27 19.65
N ARG A 158 9.73 6.88 18.66
CA ARG A 158 9.04 7.52 17.55
C ARG A 158 8.25 6.53 16.69
N VAL A 159 8.77 5.33 16.49
CA VAL A 159 8.07 4.27 15.75
C VAL A 159 6.81 3.84 16.52
N PHE A 160 6.92 3.71 17.84
CA PHE A 160 5.77 3.39 18.69
C PHE A 160 4.74 4.52 18.75
N ASP A 161 5.18 5.77 18.90
CA ASP A 161 4.29 6.95 18.90
C ASP A 161 3.48 7.04 17.59
N ILE A 162 4.12 6.71 16.45
CA ILE A 162 3.44 6.63 15.16
C ILE A 162 2.44 5.45 15.12
N ALA A 163 2.81 4.30 15.67
CA ALA A 163 1.99 3.09 15.63
C ALA A 163 0.77 3.14 16.57
N GLU A 164 0.83 3.93 17.65
CA GLU A 164 -0.28 4.14 18.58
C GLU A 164 -1.39 5.04 18.01
N ARG A 165 -1.09 5.84 16.99
CA ARG A 165 -2.04 6.69 16.27
C ARG A 165 -2.75 5.95 15.14
#